data_AF-A0A8J6AR83-F1
#
_entry.id   AF-A0A8J6AR83-F1
#
_cell.length_a   1.000
_cell.length_b   1.000
_cell.length_c   1.000
_cell.angle_alpha   90.00
_cell.angle_beta   90.00
_cell.angle_gamma   90.00
#
_symmetry.space_group_name_H-M   'P 1'
#
loop_
_entity.id
_entity.type
_entity.pdbx_description
1 polymer ?
#
loop_
_entity_poly.entity_id
_entity_poly.type
_entity_poly.pdbx_seq_one_letter_code
_entity_poly.pdbx_strand_id
1 'polypeptide(L)'
;MAQLAEEERNIQQKLSENVNAFTEHISTLKGLLKEVAERSVMSEVKLLRDVKGLLVRCQGLEPPAVSSFQLSQAGFSLPPLYSALQKIIQRFREEVTLDPQTAHPNLLVSEDQKSVTFVRKRQKVRWNPQRFVAETAVLAAQAFRGGRHYWEVQVGDKPEWAVGLCPDSLSRKRRRPLPGRDTCWIVELRDGAYVAAGPVPGPLFLKEKPRGIGIYLDYELGQISFYNVNDRSHIHSFRDTFSQVLKPYFCVGRDSKPLTVSAGRDGEAELGH
;
A
#
# COMPACT_ATOMS: atom_id res chain seq x y z
N MET A 1 11.11 24.88 6.95
CA MET A 1 12.58 25.10 7.04
C MET A 1 12.97 25.75 8.36
N ALA A 2 12.42 26.90 8.74
CA ALA A 2 12.79 27.59 10.00
C ALA A 2 12.57 26.75 11.28
N GLN A 3 11.47 26.00 11.36
CA GLN A 3 11.14 25.17 12.53
C GLN A 3 12.11 23.99 12.73
N LEU A 4 12.48 23.29 11.66
CA LEU A 4 13.43 22.17 11.71
C LEU A 4 14.84 22.63 12.12
N ALA A 5 15.27 23.80 11.62
CA ALA A 5 16.57 24.36 11.97
C ALA A 5 16.64 24.80 13.45
N GLU A 6 15.50 25.16 14.05
CA GLU A 6 15.41 25.48 15.48
C GLU A 6 15.44 24.21 16.35
N GLU A 7 14.72 23.17 15.95
CA GLU A 7 14.72 21.87 16.63
C GLU A 7 16.10 21.22 16.61
N GLU A 8 16.78 21.23 15.46
CA GLU A 8 18.15 20.71 15.33
C GLU A 8 19.12 21.42 16.28
N ARG A 9 19.08 22.76 16.34
CA ARG A 9 19.91 23.55 17.24
C ARG A 9 19.66 23.23 18.71
N ASN A 10 18.39 23.09 19.11
CA ASN A 10 18.03 22.75 20.48
C ASN A 10 18.51 21.34 20.88
N ILE A 11 18.39 20.36 19.97
CA ILE A 11 18.89 18.99 20.21
C ILE A 11 20.41 18.95 20.31
N GLN A 12 21.11 19.64 19.40
CA GLN A 12 22.58 19.72 19.41
C GLN A 12 23.10 20.35 20.71
N GLN A 13 22.44 21.41 21.19
CA GLN A 13 22.80 22.06 22.45
C GLN A 13 22.68 21.10 23.64
N LYS A 14 21.52 20.44 23.81
CA LYS A 14 21.30 19.48 24.90
C LYS A 14 22.25 18.29 24.86
N LEU A 15 22.58 17.80 23.66
CA LEU A 15 23.55 16.72 23.51
C LEU A 15 24.95 17.17 23.95
N SER A 16 25.37 18.37 23.56
CA SER A 16 26.67 18.92 23.98
C SER A 16 26.76 19.11 25.50
N GLU A 17 25.70 19.62 26.13
CA GLU A 17 25.66 19.81 27.58
C GLU A 17 25.78 18.46 28.32
N ASN A 18 25.07 17.42 27.86
CA ASN A 18 25.21 16.07 28.40
C ASN A 18 26.64 15.53 28.24
N VAL A 19 27.24 15.63 27.05
CA VAL A 19 28.59 15.13 26.78
C VAL A 19 29.62 15.81 27.70
N ASN A 20 29.49 17.12 27.92
CA ASN A 20 30.38 17.87 28.79
C ASN A 20 30.25 17.39 30.25
N ALA A 21 29.01 17.27 30.75
CA ALA A 21 28.74 16.81 32.11
C ALA A 21 29.30 15.40 32.38
N PHE A 22 29.14 14.46 31.43
CA PHE A 22 29.73 13.12 31.54
C PHE A 22 31.26 13.14 31.46
N THR A 23 31.83 14.01 30.63
CA THR A 23 33.29 14.14 30.49
C THR A 23 33.94 14.64 31.79
N GLU A 24 33.32 15.64 32.44
CA GLU A 24 33.76 16.13 33.76
C GLU A 24 33.62 15.05 34.84
N HIS A 25 32.51 14.30 34.83
CA HIS A 25 32.29 13.22 35.78
C HIS A 25 33.34 12.09 35.62
N ILE A 26 33.62 11.68 34.38
CA ILE A 26 34.68 10.69 34.08
C ILE A 26 36.06 11.21 34.55
N SER A 27 36.34 12.49 34.36
CA SER A 27 37.61 13.09 34.79
C SER A 27 37.75 13.07 36.32
N THR A 28 36.65 13.37 37.03
CA THR A 28 36.58 13.28 38.49
C THR A 28 36.81 11.86 39.00
N LEU A 29 36.16 10.87 38.38
CA LEU A 29 36.35 9.45 38.71
C LEU A 29 37.79 8.98 38.50
N LYS A 30 38.41 9.35 37.36
CA LYS A 30 39.81 9.03 37.08
C LYS A 30 40.76 9.65 38.11
N GLY A 31 40.50 10.89 38.53
CA GLY A 31 41.27 11.57 39.57
C GLY A 31 41.21 10.85 40.91
N LEU A 32 39.99 10.49 41.35
CA LEU A 32 39.79 9.75 42.59
C LEU A 32 40.42 8.35 42.55
N LEU A 33 40.30 7.64 41.43
CA LEU A 33 40.94 6.34 41.23
C LEU A 33 42.47 6.44 41.39
N LYS A 34 43.08 7.48 40.83
CA LYS A 34 44.52 7.74 40.96
C LYS A 34 44.91 8.03 42.42
N GLU A 35 44.14 8.87 43.12
CA GLU A 35 44.41 9.21 44.53
C GLU A 35 44.27 7.97 45.44
N VAL A 36 43.31 7.08 45.17
CA VAL A 36 43.15 5.80 45.88
C VAL A 36 44.33 4.87 45.60
N ALA A 37 44.77 4.77 44.34
CA ALA A 37 45.90 3.91 43.93
C ALA A 37 47.25 4.39 44.50
N GLU A 38 47.48 5.70 44.61
CA GLU A 38 48.71 6.25 45.19
C GLU A 38 48.78 6.00 46.70
N ARG A 39 47.64 6.07 47.40
CA ARG A 39 47.58 5.94 48.86
C ARG A 39 47.62 4.49 49.34
N SER A 40 47.20 3.52 48.52
CA SER A 40 47.27 2.09 48.87
C SER A 40 48.71 1.58 49.09
N VAL A 41 49.71 2.35 48.66
CA VAL A 41 51.15 2.06 48.81
C VAL A 41 51.76 2.77 50.04
N MET A 42 50.98 3.54 50.80
CA MET A 42 51.46 4.29 51.97
C MET A 42 51.44 3.47 53.27
N SER A 43 52.16 3.94 54.30
CA SER A 43 52.17 3.29 55.63
C SER A 43 50.81 3.33 56.34
N GLU A 44 50.47 2.27 57.08
CA GLU A 44 49.15 2.06 57.72
C GLU A 44 48.66 3.25 58.56
N VAL A 45 49.56 3.91 59.31
CA VAL A 45 49.22 5.04 60.19
C VAL A 45 48.79 6.30 59.40
N LYS A 46 49.33 6.49 58.18
CA LYS A 46 48.94 7.61 57.29
C LYS A 46 47.64 7.30 56.54
N LEU A 47 47.42 6.04 56.16
CA LEU A 47 46.17 5.58 55.55
C LEU A 47 44.97 5.82 56.47
N LEU A 48 45.07 5.40 57.74
CA LEU A 48 43.95 5.49 58.69
C LEU A 48 43.47 6.92 58.98
N ARG A 49 44.34 7.93 58.81
CA ARG A 49 43.99 9.35 59.04
C ARG A 49 43.08 9.91 57.94
N ASP A 50 43.28 9.50 56.69
CA ASP A 50 42.71 10.18 55.53
C ASP A 50 41.62 9.37 54.81
N VAL A 51 41.47 8.08 55.11
CA VAL A 51 40.47 7.18 54.50
C VAL A 51 39.04 7.68 54.67
N LYS A 52 38.71 8.30 55.83
CA LYS A 52 37.35 8.77 56.11
C LYS A 52 36.90 9.87 55.15
N GLY A 53 37.78 10.81 54.82
CA GLY A 53 37.47 11.89 53.88
C GLY A 53 37.29 11.40 52.44
N LEU A 54 38.11 10.42 52.03
CA LEU A 54 37.99 9.77 50.73
C LEU A 54 36.71 8.96 50.59
N LEU A 55 36.34 8.19 51.62
CA LEU A 55 35.13 7.39 51.61
C LEU A 55 33.89 8.26 51.41
N VAL A 56 33.82 9.41 52.09
CA VAL A 56 32.73 10.38 51.95
C VAL A 56 32.66 10.94 50.52
N ARG A 57 33.81 11.27 49.90
CA ARG A 57 33.85 11.74 48.51
C ARG A 57 33.45 10.66 47.50
N CYS A 58 33.81 9.41 47.75
CA CYS A 58 33.43 8.28 46.90
C CYS A 58 31.94 7.92 47.04
N GLN A 59 31.38 8.04 48.26
CA GLN A 59 29.98 7.75 48.53
C GLN A 59 29.02 8.85 48.05
N GLY A 60 29.51 10.08 47.83
CA GLY A 60 28.73 11.20 47.31
C GLY A 60 28.72 11.35 45.79
N LEU A 61 29.25 10.38 45.03
CA LEU A 61 29.30 10.43 43.57
C LEU A 61 27.97 9.98 42.97
N GLU A 62 27.14 10.93 42.57
CA GLU A 62 25.97 10.66 41.74
C GLU A 62 26.31 10.91 40.25
N PRO A 63 25.94 9.99 39.34
CA PRO A 63 26.14 10.22 37.91
C PRO A 63 25.27 11.39 37.43
N PRO A 64 25.71 12.15 36.40
CA PRO A 64 24.90 13.20 35.81
C PRO A 64 23.57 12.65 35.28
N ALA A 65 22.49 13.41 35.46
CA ALA A 65 21.18 13.06 34.91
C ALA A 65 21.25 13.02 33.37
N VAL A 66 20.80 11.90 32.77
CA VAL A 66 20.73 11.76 31.31
C VAL A 66 19.50 12.48 30.80
N SER A 67 19.69 13.61 30.11
CA SER A 67 18.59 14.24 29.37
C SER A 67 18.30 13.41 28.12
N SER A 68 17.15 12.73 28.09
CA SER A 68 16.65 12.08 26.88
C SER A 68 15.90 13.10 26.03
N PHE A 69 16.06 13.00 24.71
CA PHE A 69 15.28 13.80 23.76
C PHE A 69 14.39 12.88 22.93
N GLN A 70 13.17 13.31 22.69
CA GLN A 70 12.23 12.64 21.79
C GLN A 70 12.29 13.33 20.44
N LEU A 71 12.59 12.57 19.39
CA LEU A 71 12.46 13.05 18.02
C LEU A 71 10.98 13.11 17.68
N SER A 72 10.43 14.31 17.50
CA SER A 72 9.10 14.47 16.90
C SER A 72 9.21 14.12 15.42
N GLN A 73 8.89 12.87 15.08
CA GLN A 73 8.83 12.43 13.70
C GLN A 73 7.65 13.13 13.02
N ALA A 74 7.91 14.25 12.33
CA ALA A 74 6.97 14.83 11.38
C ALA A 74 6.88 13.85 10.19
N GLY A 75 5.87 12.98 10.24
CA GLY A 75 5.63 11.95 9.24
C GLY A 75 5.14 12.51 7.92
N PHE A 76 6.01 13.15 7.14
CA PHE A 76 5.82 13.24 5.69
C PHE A 76 6.46 12.02 5.04
N SER A 77 5.88 10.84 5.27
CA SER A 77 6.07 9.74 4.33
C SER A 77 5.09 9.95 3.19
N LEU A 78 5.52 10.50 2.05
CA LEU A 78 4.94 9.98 0.82
C LEU A 78 5.50 8.56 0.70
N PRO A 79 4.68 7.50 0.81
CA PRO A 79 5.21 6.15 0.84
C PRO A 79 6.05 5.90 -0.42
N PRO A 80 7.14 5.12 -0.38
CA PRO A 80 7.91 4.73 -1.57
C PRO A 80 7.03 4.12 -2.68
N LEU A 81 5.88 3.54 -2.30
CA LEU A 81 4.83 3.07 -3.20
C LEU A 81 4.22 4.18 -4.06
N TYR A 82 4.14 5.43 -3.60
CA TYR A 82 3.58 6.53 -4.37
C TYR A 82 4.43 6.85 -5.60
N SER A 83 5.75 6.95 -5.43
CA SER A 83 6.66 7.23 -6.55
C SER A 83 6.80 6.03 -7.51
N ALA A 84 6.80 4.81 -6.99
CA ALA A 84 6.84 3.59 -7.80
C ALA A 84 5.54 3.37 -8.58
N LEU A 85 4.38 3.49 -7.91
CA LEU A 85 3.07 3.35 -8.53
C LEU A 85 2.85 4.44 -9.58
N GLN A 86 3.29 5.69 -9.33
CA GLN A 86 3.19 6.75 -10.32
C GLN A 86 4.00 6.44 -11.60
N LYS A 87 5.20 5.86 -11.45
CA LYS A 87 5.97 5.37 -12.61
C LYS A 87 5.26 4.23 -13.33
N ILE A 88 4.62 3.31 -12.60
CA ILE A 88 3.82 2.22 -13.19
C ILE A 88 2.65 2.80 -13.98
N ILE A 89 1.88 3.71 -13.37
CA ILE A 89 0.74 4.38 -14.00
C ILE A 89 1.18 5.11 -15.27
N GLN A 90 2.29 5.84 -15.23
CA GLN A 90 2.76 6.60 -16.40
C GLN A 90 3.25 5.70 -17.53
N ARG A 91 3.88 4.56 -17.21
CA ARG A 91 4.58 3.73 -18.21
C ARG A 91 3.72 2.61 -18.79
N PHE A 92 2.79 2.07 -18.00
CA PHE A 92 2.05 0.86 -18.35
C PHE A 92 0.55 1.10 -18.50
N ARG A 93 0.11 2.35 -18.61
CA ARG A 93 -1.31 2.67 -18.75
C ARG A 93 -1.88 2.06 -20.01
N GLU A 94 -2.98 1.35 -19.86
CA GLU A 94 -3.75 0.77 -20.95
C GLU A 94 -5.10 1.47 -21.10
N GLU A 95 -5.50 1.67 -22.34
CA GLU A 95 -6.85 2.09 -22.64
C GLU A 95 -7.75 0.87 -22.79
N VAL A 96 -8.47 0.55 -21.71
CA VAL A 96 -9.39 -0.59 -21.68
C VAL A 96 -10.79 -0.17 -22.13
N THR A 97 -11.44 -1.04 -22.91
CA THR A 97 -12.83 -0.88 -23.38
C THR A 97 -13.60 -2.19 -23.16
N LEU A 98 -14.88 -2.07 -22.87
CA LEU A 98 -15.79 -3.18 -22.58
C LEU A 98 -16.28 -3.82 -23.88
N ASP A 99 -16.30 -5.15 -23.95
CA ASP A 99 -16.79 -5.89 -25.11
C ASP A 99 -18.30 -6.22 -24.98
N PRO A 100 -19.20 -5.53 -25.74
CA PRO A 100 -20.65 -5.75 -25.66
C PRO A 100 -21.07 -7.15 -26.11
N GLN A 101 -20.22 -7.87 -26.86
CA GLN A 101 -20.50 -9.23 -27.30
C GLN A 101 -20.43 -10.23 -26.14
N THR A 102 -19.59 -9.96 -25.14
CA THR A 102 -19.46 -10.79 -23.93
C THR A 102 -20.46 -10.42 -22.84
N ALA A 103 -20.97 -9.18 -22.86
CA ALA A 103 -21.82 -8.63 -21.80
C ALA A 103 -23.10 -9.44 -21.55
N HIS A 104 -23.41 -9.70 -20.28
CA HIS A 104 -24.66 -10.33 -19.90
C HIS A 104 -25.89 -9.53 -20.43
N PRO A 105 -26.98 -10.17 -20.88
CA PRO A 105 -28.16 -9.48 -21.43
C PRO A 105 -28.85 -8.44 -20.52
N ASN A 106 -28.57 -8.44 -19.22
CA ASN A 106 -29.03 -7.43 -18.26
C ASN A 106 -28.02 -6.31 -18.03
N LEU A 107 -26.98 -6.21 -18.86
CA LEU A 107 -26.01 -5.13 -18.83
C LEU A 107 -26.16 -4.25 -20.07
N LEU A 108 -26.14 -2.95 -19.85
CA LEU A 108 -26.03 -1.95 -20.88
C LEU A 108 -24.60 -1.41 -20.86
N VAL A 109 -23.87 -1.63 -21.96
CA VAL A 109 -22.56 -1.02 -22.19
C VAL A 109 -22.80 0.33 -22.87
N SER A 110 -22.14 1.39 -22.40
CA SER A 110 -22.21 2.73 -23.00
C SER A 110 -21.63 2.75 -24.41
N GLU A 111 -21.96 3.79 -25.18
CA GLU A 111 -21.52 3.94 -26.56
C GLU A 111 -19.99 4.04 -26.70
N ASP A 112 -19.34 4.74 -25.75
CA ASP A 112 -17.88 4.84 -25.63
C ASP A 112 -17.21 3.55 -25.13
N GLN A 113 -18.00 2.51 -24.80
CA GLN A 113 -17.54 1.24 -24.24
C GLN A 113 -16.74 1.38 -22.94
N LYS A 114 -16.89 2.48 -22.20
CA LYS A 114 -16.19 2.70 -20.92
C LYS A 114 -17.03 2.32 -19.72
N SER A 115 -18.34 2.39 -19.82
CA SER A 115 -19.25 2.19 -18.69
C SER A 115 -20.17 1.00 -18.89
N VAL A 116 -20.48 0.30 -17.80
CA VAL A 116 -21.48 -0.76 -17.76
C VAL A 116 -22.48 -0.51 -16.64
N THR A 117 -23.76 -0.65 -16.96
CA THR A 117 -24.87 -0.44 -16.04
C THR A 117 -25.81 -1.64 -16.04
N PHE A 118 -26.28 -2.05 -14.87
CA PHE A 118 -27.30 -3.08 -14.78
C PHE A 118 -28.68 -2.53 -15.12
N VAL A 119 -29.43 -3.29 -15.92
CA VAL A 119 -30.83 -3.02 -16.26
C VAL A 119 -31.71 -4.20 -15.88
N ARG A 120 -32.88 -3.91 -15.28
CA ARG A 120 -33.85 -4.96 -14.88
C ARG A 120 -34.43 -5.67 -16.10
N LYS A 121 -34.72 -4.92 -17.16
CA LYS A 121 -35.25 -5.47 -18.41
C LYS A 121 -34.11 -6.08 -19.20
N ARG A 122 -34.23 -7.39 -19.46
CA ARG A 122 -33.29 -8.13 -20.31
C ARG A 122 -33.30 -7.56 -21.73
N GLN A 123 -32.12 -7.25 -22.25
CA GLN A 123 -31.94 -6.70 -23.58
C GLN A 123 -32.10 -7.80 -24.66
N LYS A 124 -32.67 -7.41 -25.80
CA LYS A 124 -32.77 -8.26 -26.99
C LYS A 124 -31.43 -8.22 -27.74
N VAL A 125 -30.55 -9.16 -27.42
CA VAL A 125 -29.23 -9.29 -28.04
C VAL A 125 -29.13 -10.58 -28.85
N ARG A 126 -28.34 -10.56 -29.93
CA ARG A 126 -28.06 -11.77 -30.73
C ARG A 126 -27.33 -12.81 -29.87
N TRP A 127 -27.62 -14.08 -30.15
CA TRP A 127 -26.91 -15.19 -29.53
C TRP A 127 -25.42 -15.12 -29.82
N ASN A 128 -24.59 -15.29 -28.79
CA ASN A 128 -23.14 -15.36 -28.90
C ASN A 128 -22.61 -16.34 -27.82
N PRO A 129 -21.79 -17.34 -28.18
CA PRO A 129 -21.24 -18.29 -27.22
C PRO A 129 -20.31 -17.66 -26.17
N GLN A 130 -19.72 -16.51 -26.46
CA GLN A 130 -18.86 -15.74 -25.55
C GLN A 130 -19.64 -14.90 -24.53
N ARG A 131 -20.97 -14.84 -24.65
CA ARG A 131 -21.81 -14.02 -23.78
C ARG A 131 -22.03 -14.67 -22.42
N PHE A 132 -21.84 -13.91 -21.35
CA PHE A 132 -22.23 -14.37 -20.02
C PHE A 132 -23.74 -14.57 -19.91
N VAL A 133 -24.13 -15.70 -19.33
CA VAL A 133 -25.55 -16.04 -19.10
C VAL A 133 -25.86 -16.18 -17.61
N ALA A 134 -24.87 -16.57 -16.80
CA ALA A 134 -25.07 -16.87 -15.39
C ALA A 134 -24.77 -15.70 -14.43
N GLU A 135 -23.77 -14.90 -14.78
CA GLU A 135 -23.29 -13.75 -14.00
C GLU A 135 -23.55 -12.45 -14.75
N THR A 136 -23.83 -11.37 -14.02
CA THR A 136 -23.97 -10.01 -14.55
C THR A 136 -22.59 -9.41 -14.83
N ALA A 137 -21.86 -10.05 -15.74
CA ALA A 137 -20.48 -9.74 -16.08
C ALA A 137 -20.27 -9.40 -17.56
N VAL A 138 -19.13 -8.77 -17.82
CA VAL A 138 -18.61 -8.38 -19.14
C VAL A 138 -17.08 -8.45 -19.11
N LEU A 139 -16.45 -8.85 -20.22
CA LEU A 139 -15.00 -8.78 -20.40
C LEU A 139 -14.62 -7.51 -21.17
N ALA A 140 -13.36 -7.08 -21.02
CA ALA A 140 -12.80 -6.12 -21.94
C ALA A 140 -12.56 -6.69 -23.34
N ALA A 141 -12.42 -5.81 -24.33
CA ALA A 141 -11.96 -6.15 -25.66
C ALA A 141 -10.48 -6.58 -25.64
N GLN A 142 -9.66 -5.91 -24.82
CA GLN A 142 -8.24 -6.15 -24.65
C GLN A 142 -7.97 -7.54 -24.04
N ALA A 143 -6.84 -8.13 -24.45
CA ALA A 143 -6.43 -9.46 -24.03
C ALA A 143 -4.89 -9.49 -23.93
N PHE A 144 -4.36 -9.90 -22.78
CA PHE A 144 -2.95 -9.84 -22.47
C PHE A 144 -2.33 -11.25 -22.50
N ARG A 145 -1.21 -11.38 -23.22
CA ARG A 145 -0.44 -12.64 -23.36
C ARG A 145 0.98 -12.55 -22.79
N GLY A 146 1.32 -11.40 -22.23
CA GLY A 146 2.67 -10.98 -21.84
C GLY A 146 2.66 -9.49 -21.61
N GLY A 147 3.68 -8.98 -20.91
CA GLY A 147 3.88 -7.57 -20.64
C GLY A 147 3.31 -7.08 -19.31
N ARG A 148 3.47 -5.77 -19.12
CA ARG A 148 3.03 -5.04 -17.94
C ARG A 148 1.95 -4.04 -18.33
N HIS A 149 0.85 -4.06 -17.61
CA HIS A 149 -0.37 -3.33 -17.97
C HIS A 149 -1.02 -2.74 -16.73
N TYR A 150 -1.62 -1.56 -16.87
CA TYR A 150 -2.28 -0.84 -15.80
C TYR A 150 -3.54 -0.14 -16.28
N TRP A 151 -4.65 -0.31 -15.59
CA TRP A 151 -5.87 0.47 -15.82
C TRP A 151 -6.60 0.75 -14.52
N GLU A 152 -7.51 1.72 -14.54
CA GLU A 152 -8.30 2.11 -13.38
C GLU A 152 -9.79 1.93 -13.68
N VAL A 153 -10.54 1.55 -12.64
CA VAL A 153 -11.98 1.31 -12.70
C VAL A 153 -12.64 2.11 -11.60
N GLN A 154 -13.53 3.02 -11.97
CA GLN A 154 -14.39 3.76 -11.07
C GLN A 154 -15.56 2.87 -10.65
N VAL A 155 -15.60 2.55 -9.36
CA VAL A 155 -16.66 1.75 -8.71
C VAL A 155 -17.62 2.64 -7.92
N GLY A 156 -17.20 3.87 -7.58
CA GLY A 156 -17.99 4.87 -6.89
C GLY A 156 -18.64 4.33 -5.62
N ASP A 157 -19.94 4.59 -5.48
CA ASP A 157 -20.75 4.11 -4.35
C ASP A 157 -21.62 2.91 -4.73
N LYS A 158 -21.15 2.05 -5.64
CA LYS A 158 -21.82 0.78 -5.95
C LYS A 158 -21.75 -0.17 -4.75
N PRO A 159 -22.88 -0.78 -4.34
CA PRO A 159 -22.92 -1.69 -3.20
C PRO A 159 -22.33 -3.08 -3.52
N GLU A 160 -22.32 -3.47 -4.79
CA GLU A 160 -21.83 -4.76 -5.24
C GLU A 160 -21.11 -4.64 -6.58
N TRP A 161 -19.89 -5.16 -6.65
CA TRP A 161 -19.08 -5.20 -7.86
C TRP A 161 -17.93 -6.19 -7.70
N ALA A 162 -17.39 -6.67 -8.82
CA ALA A 162 -16.18 -7.46 -8.85
C ALA A 162 -15.33 -7.05 -10.06
N VAL A 163 -14.03 -6.82 -9.86
CA VAL A 163 -13.10 -6.40 -10.91
C VAL A 163 -11.80 -7.18 -10.82
N GLY A 164 -11.18 -7.46 -11.96
CA GLY A 164 -9.91 -8.18 -11.99
C GLY A 164 -9.56 -8.71 -13.36
N LEU A 165 -8.88 -9.86 -13.39
CA LEU A 165 -8.57 -10.58 -14.63
C LEU A 165 -9.09 -12.01 -14.56
N CYS A 166 -9.53 -12.50 -15.72
CA CYS A 166 -9.91 -13.89 -15.92
C CYS A 166 -9.23 -14.46 -17.17
N PRO A 167 -9.00 -15.78 -17.23
CA PRO A 167 -8.65 -16.44 -18.47
C PRO A 167 -9.72 -16.21 -19.54
N ASP A 168 -9.32 -16.01 -20.80
CA ASP A 168 -10.26 -15.88 -21.92
C ASP A 168 -11.16 -17.12 -22.05
N SER A 169 -10.63 -18.29 -21.71
CA SER A 169 -11.31 -19.58 -21.69
C SER A 169 -12.40 -19.74 -20.61
N LEU A 170 -12.55 -18.78 -19.69
CA LEU A 170 -13.49 -18.85 -18.56
C LEU A 170 -14.91 -19.25 -19.01
N SER A 171 -15.54 -20.19 -18.30
CA SER A 171 -16.91 -20.60 -18.60
C SER A 171 -17.91 -19.44 -18.50
N ARG A 172 -18.63 -19.16 -19.60
CA ARG A 172 -19.67 -18.11 -19.66
C ARG A 172 -21.04 -18.57 -19.11
N LYS A 173 -21.18 -19.88 -18.85
CA LYS A 173 -22.44 -20.56 -18.49
C LYS A 173 -22.57 -20.89 -17.01
N ARG A 174 -21.50 -20.78 -16.22
CA ARG A 174 -21.48 -21.17 -14.80
C ARG A 174 -21.16 -19.96 -13.93
N ARG A 175 -21.74 -19.95 -12.72
CA ARG A 175 -21.58 -18.85 -11.75
C ARG A 175 -20.22 -18.80 -11.07
N ARG A 176 -19.53 -19.93 -10.96
CA ARG A 176 -18.22 -19.98 -10.30
C ARG A 176 -17.22 -20.80 -11.10
N PRO A 177 -15.98 -20.30 -11.23
CA PRO A 177 -14.90 -21.08 -11.81
C PRO A 177 -14.58 -22.30 -10.94
N LEU A 178 -14.24 -23.42 -11.58
CA LEU A 178 -13.72 -24.60 -10.90
C LEU A 178 -12.26 -24.36 -10.49
N PRO A 179 -11.80 -24.85 -9.33
CA PRO A 179 -10.39 -24.79 -8.95
C PRO A 179 -9.49 -25.39 -10.05
N GLY A 180 -8.45 -24.65 -10.45
CA GLY A 180 -7.32 -25.17 -11.23
C GLY A 180 -7.21 -24.71 -12.68
N ARG A 181 -8.31 -24.46 -13.41
CA ARG A 181 -8.25 -24.01 -14.83
C ARG A 181 -9.07 -22.79 -15.19
N ASP A 182 -10.05 -22.44 -14.35
CA ASP A 182 -10.94 -21.30 -14.59
C ASP A 182 -10.71 -20.16 -13.59
N THR A 183 -9.66 -20.22 -12.77
CA THR A 183 -9.47 -19.27 -11.67
C THR A 183 -9.31 -17.84 -12.20
N CYS A 184 -10.19 -16.96 -11.75
CA CYS A 184 -10.04 -15.53 -11.93
C CYS A 184 -9.31 -14.94 -10.72
N TRP A 185 -8.62 -13.81 -10.92
CA TRP A 185 -7.97 -13.04 -9.88
C TRP A 185 -8.71 -11.71 -9.74
N ILE A 186 -9.59 -11.64 -8.75
CA ILE A 186 -10.62 -10.61 -8.64
C ILE A 186 -10.61 -10.02 -7.23
N VAL A 187 -10.87 -8.72 -7.12
CA VAL A 187 -11.33 -8.08 -5.90
C VAL A 187 -12.81 -7.79 -6.05
N GLU A 188 -13.62 -8.21 -5.07
CA GLU A 188 -15.06 -7.96 -5.05
C GLU A 188 -15.51 -7.28 -3.77
N LEU A 189 -16.55 -6.45 -3.90
CA LEU A 189 -17.38 -5.97 -2.82
C LEU A 189 -18.73 -6.69 -2.91
N ARG A 190 -19.10 -7.42 -1.87
CA ARG A 190 -20.37 -8.16 -1.78
C ARG A 190 -20.87 -8.13 -0.35
N ASP A 191 -22.16 -7.83 -0.16
CA ASP A 191 -22.79 -7.78 1.17
C ASP A 191 -22.03 -6.87 2.18
N GLY A 192 -21.40 -5.80 1.68
CA GLY A 192 -20.61 -4.87 2.48
C GLY A 192 -19.20 -5.34 2.85
N ALA A 193 -18.78 -6.53 2.43
CA ALA A 193 -17.45 -7.08 2.67
C ALA A 193 -16.59 -7.08 1.41
N TYR A 194 -15.30 -6.78 1.57
CA TYR A 194 -14.30 -6.90 0.51
C TYR A 194 -13.65 -8.27 0.54
N VAL A 195 -13.50 -8.90 -0.63
CA VAL A 195 -12.90 -10.24 -0.77
C VAL A 195 -11.92 -10.24 -1.94
N ALA A 196 -10.75 -10.81 -1.72
CA ALA A 196 -9.86 -11.24 -2.79
C ALA A 196 -10.32 -12.64 -3.22
N ALA A 197 -10.92 -12.73 -4.40
CA ALA A 197 -11.35 -13.99 -5.01
C ALA A 197 -10.28 -14.44 -6.01
N GLY A 198 -9.50 -15.44 -5.62
CA GLY A 198 -8.43 -16.03 -6.40
C GLY A 198 -8.25 -17.52 -6.09
N PRO A 199 -7.07 -18.10 -6.36
CA PRO A 199 -6.76 -19.48 -6.00
C PRO A 199 -7.01 -19.78 -4.52
N VAL A 200 -6.66 -18.82 -3.66
CA VAL A 200 -6.94 -18.84 -2.23
C VAL A 200 -7.79 -17.61 -1.91
N PRO A 201 -9.12 -17.75 -1.76
CA PRO A 201 -9.98 -16.64 -1.40
C PRO A 201 -9.72 -16.15 0.02
N GLY A 202 -9.80 -14.84 0.25
CA GLY A 202 -9.62 -14.26 1.58
C GLY A 202 -10.31 -12.92 1.77
N PRO A 203 -10.76 -12.59 2.99
CA PRO A 203 -11.33 -11.28 3.29
C PRO A 203 -10.26 -10.19 3.19
N LEU A 204 -10.67 -8.99 2.79
CA LEU A 204 -9.82 -7.80 2.72
C LEU A 204 -10.30 -6.75 3.71
N PHE A 205 -9.36 -6.19 4.46
CA PHE A 205 -9.62 -5.13 5.43
C PHE A 205 -9.03 -3.82 4.89
N LEU A 206 -9.89 -2.99 4.29
CA LEU A 206 -9.48 -1.72 3.71
C LEU A 206 -9.64 -0.60 4.73
N LYS A 207 -8.64 0.29 4.80
CA LYS A 207 -8.69 1.47 5.68
C LYS A 207 -9.73 2.49 5.22
N GLU A 208 -9.80 2.70 3.90
CA GLU A 208 -10.73 3.59 3.24
C GLU A 208 -11.53 2.82 2.20
N LYS A 209 -12.80 3.19 2.03
CA LYS A 209 -13.67 2.64 0.98
C LYS A 209 -13.18 3.15 -0.40
N PRO A 210 -12.68 2.30 -1.29
CA PRO A 210 -12.25 2.74 -2.62
C PRO A 210 -13.45 3.19 -3.46
N ARG A 211 -13.33 4.39 -4.06
CA ARG A 211 -14.20 4.85 -5.16
C ARG A 211 -13.63 4.46 -6.53
N GLY A 212 -12.33 4.16 -6.59
CA GLY A 212 -11.67 3.60 -7.76
C GLY A 212 -10.69 2.50 -7.42
N ILE A 213 -10.57 1.52 -8.31
CA ILE A 213 -9.65 0.39 -8.21
C ILE A 213 -8.65 0.46 -9.37
N GLY A 214 -7.37 0.57 -9.04
CA GLY A 214 -6.26 0.44 -9.99
C GLY A 214 -5.83 -1.01 -10.07
N ILE A 215 -5.66 -1.53 -11.27
CA ILE A 215 -5.28 -2.93 -11.53
C ILE A 215 -3.98 -2.92 -12.31
N TYR A 216 -2.96 -3.57 -11.76
CA TYR A 216 -1.65 -3.75 -12.39
C TYR A 216 -1.43 -5.23 -12.66
N LEU A 217 -1.08 -5.57 -13.90
CA LEU A 217 -0.63 -6.88 -14.32
C LEU A 217 0.86 -6.80 -14.65
N ASP A 218 1.63 -7.72 -14.09
CA ASP A 218 2.97 -8.08 -14.54
C ASP A 218 2.93 -9.54 -14.96
N TYR A 219 2.78 -9.79 -16.26
CA TYR A 219 2.50 -11.12 -16.77
C TYR A 219 3.69 -12.06 -16.56
N GLU A 220 4.91 -11.58 -16.85
CA GLU A 220 6.14 -12.35 -16.72
C GLU A 220 6.48 -12.69 -15.27
N LEU A 221 6.22 -11.76 -14.33
CA LEU A 221 6.40 -12.03 -12.89
C LEU A 221 5.22 -12.74 -12.24
N GLY A 222 4.16 -13.03 -13.01
CA GLY A 222 3.01 -13.74 -12.47
C GLY A 222 2.21 -12.94 -11.44
N GLN A 223 2.26 -11.61 -11.51
CA GLN A 223 1.71 -10.73 -10.47
C GLN A 223 0.48 -9.95 -10.96
N ILE A 224 -0.60 -9.98 -10.19
CA ILE A 224 -1.74 -9.07 -10.36
C ILE A 224 -1.93 -8.30 -9.07
N SER A 225 -1.83 -6.97 -9.11
CA SER A 225 -1.92 -6.11 -7.94
C SER A 225 -3.07 -5.12 -8.05
N PHE A 226 -3.77 -4.92 -6.95
CA PHE A 226 -4.90 -4.03 -6.81
C PHE A 226 -4.53 -2.88 -5.89
N TYR A 227 -4.95 -1.67 -6.26
CA TYR A 227 -4.69 -0.45 -5.53
C TYR A 227 -5.97 0.35 -5.36
N ASN A 228 -6.11 1.02 -4.23
CA ASN A 228 -7.14 2.03 -4.04
C ASN A 228 -6.67 3.30 -4.75
N VAL A 229 -7.45 3.79 -5.71
CA VAL A 229 -7.08 4.97 -6.51
C VAL A 229 -7.15 6.25 -5.66
N ASN A 230 -8.01 6.28 -4.64
CA ASN A 230 -8.25 7.46 -3.80
C ASN A 230 -7.02 7.84 -2.98
N ASP A 231 -6.48 6.90 -2.20
CA ASP A 231 -5.35 7.10 -1.29
C ASP A 231 -4.04 6.49 -1.83
N ARG A 232 -4.07 5.90 -3.03
CA ARG A 232 -2.95 5.19 -3.67
C ARG A 232 -2.40 4.04 -2.82
N SER A 233 -3.18 3.52 -1.88
CA SER A 233 -2.79 2.38 -1.05
C SER A 233 -2.88 1.07 -1.82
N HIS A 234 -2.06 0.11 -1.42
CA HIS A 234 -2.15 -1.27 -1.91
C HIS A 234 -3.33 -1.99 -1.24
N ILE A 235 -4.12 -2.70 -2.05
CA ILE A 235 -5.26 -3.51 -1.60
C ILE A 235 -4.86 -4.97 -1.45
N HIS A 236 -4.36 -5.56 -2.54
CA HIS A 236 -4.03 -6.98 -2.59
C HIS A 236 -3.12 -7.29 -3.78
N SER A 237 -2.32 -8.35 -3.68
CA SER A 237 -1.58 -8.90 -4.83
C SER A 237 -1.72 -10.41 -4.89
N PHE A 238 -2.15 -10.90 -6.04
CA PHE A 238 -2.04 -12.32 -6.36
C PHE A 238 -0.68 -12.60 -6.99
N ARG A 239 -0.19 -13.81 -6.76
CA ARG A 239 0.95 -14.40 -7.44
C ARG A 239 0.54 -15.75 -8.01
N ASP A 240 0.76 -15.95 -9.29
CA ASP A 240 0.41 -17.17 -10.01
C ASP A 240 1.23 -17.30 -11.30
N THR A 241 1.22 -18.46 -11.93
CA THR A 241 1.87 -18.67 -13.22
C THR A 241 0.85 -18.57 -14.35
N PHE A 242 0.97 -17.54 -15.19
CA PHE A 242 0.05 -17.33 -16.30
C PHE A 242 0.52 -18.06 -17.56
N SER A 243 -0.31 -18.96 -18.06
CA SER A 243 -0.09 -19.70 -19.32
C SER A 243 -1.15 -19.42 -20.38
N GLN A 244 -2.17 -18.62 -20.02
CA GLN A 244 -3.33 -18.34 -20.84
C GLN A 244 -3.49 -16.85 -21.07
N VAL A 245 -4.22 -16.50 -22.13
CA VAL A 245 -4.61 -15.11 -22.37
C VAL A 245 -5.50 -14.62 -21.24
N LEU A 246 -5.14 -13.49 -20.63
CA LEU A 246 -5.91 -12.86 -19.57
C LEU A 246 -6.71 -11.69 -20.13
N LYS A 247 -7.98 -11.58 -19.75
CA LYS A 247 -8.84 -10.44 -20.10
C LYS A 247 -9.32 -9.74 -18.83
N PRO A 248 -9.33 -8.40 -18.79
CA PRO A 248 -10.03 -7.67 -17.75
C PRO A 248 -11.48 -8.11 -17.63
N TYR A 249 -11.92 -8.32 -16.39
CA TYR A 249 -13.23 -8.82 -16.03
C TYR A 249 -13.95 -7.82 -15.13
N PHE A 250 -15.23 -7.61 -15.41
CA PHE A 250 -16.09 -6.69 -14.66
C PHE A 250 -17.44 -7.37 -14.40
N CYS A 251 -17.82 -7.46 -13.14
CA CYS A 251 -19.14 -7.90 -12.70
C CYS A 251 -19.77 -6.80 -11.86
N VAL A 252 -21.06 -6.55 -12.08
CA VAL A 252 -21.82 -5.54 -11.33
C VAL A 252 -23.02 -6.17 -10.66
N GLY A 253 -23.37 -5.67 -9.48
CA GLY A 253 -24.62 -6.02 -8.82
C GLY A 253 -25.86 -5.47 -9.52
N ARG A 254 -27.01 -5.60 -8.86
CA ARG A 254 -28.32 -5.23 -9.43
C ARG A 254 -28.68 -3.75 -9.31
N ASP A 255 -27.74 -2.91 -8.87
CA ASP A 255 -27.95 -1.47 -8.76
C ASP A 255 -27.74 -0.76 -10.11
N SER A 256 -28.39 0.38 -10.29
CA SER A 256 -28.37 1.14 -11.54
C SER A 256 -27.20 2.11 -11.68
N LYS A 257 -26.27 2.20 -10.72
CA LYS A 257 -25.09 3.07 -10.87
C LYS A 257 -24.11 2.41 -11.85
N PRO A 258 -23.43 3.18 -12.71
CA PRO A 258 -22.47 2.62 -13.65
C PRO A 258 -21.17 2.20 -12.95
N LEU A 259 -20.53 1.17 -13.47
CA LEU A 259 -19.10 0.91 -13.27
C LEU A 259 -18.37 1.40 -14.52
N THR A 260 -17.33 2.21 -14.35
CA THR A 260 -16.70 2.93 -15.47
C THR A 260 -15.19 2.70 -15.49
N VAL A 261 -14.64 2.31 -16.63
CA VAL A 261 -13.21 2.22 -16.88
C VAL A 261 -12.68 3.62 -17.20
N SER A 262 -11.64 4.07 -16.48
CA SER A 262 -11.06 5.40 -16.67
C SER A 262 -10.48 5.54 -18.08
N ALA A 263 -10.74 6.68 -18.75
CA ALA A 263 -10.09 7.02 -20.02
C ALA A 263 -8.58 7.27 -19.83
N GLY A 264 -7.77 6.84 -20.80
CA GLY A 264 -6.36 7.18 -20.88
C GLY A 264 -6.21 8.61 -21.39
N ARG A 265 -5.99 9.57 -20.48
CA ARG A 265 -5.75 11.01 -20.74
C ARG A 265 -6.59 11.62 -21.88
N ASP A 266 -7.57 12.43 -21.49
CA ASP A 266 -7.75 13.69 -22.23
C ASP A 266 -6.45 14.48 -22.10
N GLY A 267 -5.88 14.87 -23.25
CA GLY A 267 -4.74 15.76 -23.28
C GLY A 267 -5.03 17.02 -22.47
N GLU A 268 -4.04 17.47 -21.73
CA GLU A 268 -3.99 18.80 -21.15
C GLU A 268 -4.31 19.80 -22.28
N ALA A 269 -5.53 20.35 -22.27
CA ALA A 269 -5.80 21.58 -22.98
C ALA A 269 -5.01 22.66 -22.24
N GLU A 270 -3.86 23.02 -22.79
CA GLU A 270 -3.15 24.24 -22.45
C GLU A 270 -4.13 25.41 -22.58
N LEU A 271 -4.58 25.94 -21.43
CA LEU A 271 -5.12 27.28 -21.34
C LEU A 271 -3.94 28.24 -21.54
N GLY A 272 -3.63 28.50 -22.81
CA GLY A 272 -2.79 29.61 -23.23
C GLY A 272 -3.55 30.92 -23.01
N HIS A 273 -2.97 31.77 -22.17
CA HIS A 273 -3.34 33.16 -21.91
C HIS A 273 -3.36 34.03 -23.17
#